data_AF-Q3J341-F1
#
_entry.id   AF-Q3J341-F1
#
_cell.length_a   1.000
_cell.length_b   1.000
_cell.length_c   1.000
_cell.angle_alpha   90.00
_cell.angle_beta   90.00
_cell.angle_gamma   90.00
#
_symmetry.space_group_name_H-M   'P 1'
#
loop_
_entity.id
_entity.type
_entity.pdbx_description
1 polymer ?
#
loop_
_entity_poly.entity_id
_entity_poly.type
_entity_poly.pdbx_seq_one_letter_code
_entity_poly.pdbx_strand_id
1 'polypeptide(L)'
;MVYILFVAGLLGLFFGGEFLVRGAANVARSYRISPMVIGLTIVGFGTSTPELLVSLNAALDGASSIAVGNVLGSNIANILLILGLTALIYPVAVDGRRVWKDLAFMVGATVLLWIMLLGDGLSRIEAGVLVAALIGFLVSSFLSGRTEEEETDPEALTPVWKSALITLGGLVVLMVGARLLVDSSTQIARSFGISEAVIGLTIVAVGTSLPELATSAIAAWRKHSEIAVGNVIGSNIFNVLGILGITGLVLPIQGLDPRFLREDMPWVLGCSLLLVLLAFALKGVPRWAGALLLAAYGGYVALML
;
A
#
# COMPACT_ATOMS: atom_id res chain seq x y z
N MET A 1 24.19 -1.06 20.33
CA MET A 1 23.67 -0.04 19.39
C MET A 1 22.55 -0.59 18.51
N VAL A 2 22.75 -1.69 17.78
CA VAL A 2 21.74 -2.23 16.83
C VAL A 2 20.36 -2.53 17.45
N TYR A 3 20.31 -3.15 18.65
CA TYR A 3 19.03 -3.42 19.33
C TYR A 3 18.29 -2.14 19.75
N ILE A 4 19.02 -1.06 20.05
CA ILE A 4 18.41 0.25 20.38
C ILE A 4 17.76 0.83 19.11
N LEU A 5 18.45 0.75 17.96
CA LEU A 5 17.91 1.19 16.68
C LEU A 5 16.72 0.35 16.22
N PHE A 6 16.74 -0.96 16.50
CA PHE A 6 15.59 -1.84 16.27
C PHE A 6 14.37 -1.39 17.07
N VAL A 7 14.53 -1.17 18.37
CA VAL A 7 13.43 -0.67 19.23
C VAL A 7 12.98 0.73 18.81
N ALA A 8 13.92 1.63 18.48
CA ALA A 8 13.59 2.95 17.97
C ALA A 8 12.81 2.88 16.64
N GLY A 9 13.14 1.93 15.76
CA GLY A 9 12.41 1.65 14.53
C GLY A 9 10.96 1.21 14.79
N LEU A 10 10.75 0.27 15.73
CA LEU A 10 9.42 -0.16 16.16
C LEU A 10 8.59 0.99 16.75
N LEU A 11 9.19 1.78 17.63
CA LEU A 11 8.53 2.96 18.21
C LEU A 11 8.23 4.01 17.13
N GLY A 12 9.14 4.21 16.18
CA GLY A 12 8.94 5.08 15.02
C GLY A 12 7.76 4.63 14.15
N LEU A 13 7.64 3.32 13.87
CA LEU A 13 6.50 2.79 13.15
C LEU A 13 5.19 3.03 13.90
N PHE A 14 5.18 2.76 15.21
CA PHE A 14 3.99 2.93 16.04
C PHE A 14 3.55 4.40 16.15
N PHE A 15 4.44 5.30 16.57
CA PHE A 15 4.09 6.71 16.75
C PHE A 15 3.93 7.44 15.41
N GLY A 16 4.72 7.08 14.40
CA GLY A 16 4.58 7.61 13.05
C GLY A 16 3.21 7.29 12.46
N GLY A 17 2.79 6.02 12.54
CA GLY A 17 1.46 5.61 12.09
C GLY A 17 0.33 6.22 12.93
N GLU A 18 0.50 6.37 14.25
CA GLU A 18 -0.47 7.06 15.11
C GLU A 18 -0.68 8.52 14.68
N PHE A 19 0.41 9.26 14.48
CA PHE A 19 0.33 10.65 14.03
C PHE A 19 -0.22 10.75 12.62
N LEU A 20 0.19 9.85 11.71
CA LEU A 20 -0.31 9.81 10.35
C LEU A 20 -1.83 9.58 10.32
N VAL A 21 -2.33 8.54 10.99
CA VAL A 21 -3.76 8.20 11.03
C VAL A 21 -4.57 9.31 11.69
N ARG A 22 -4.12 9.82 12.84
CA ARG A 22 -4.83 10.89 13.57
C ARG A 22 -4.86 12.20 12.78
N GLY A 23 -3.73 12.59 12.20
CA GLY A 23 -3.63 13.77 11.35
C GLY A 23 -4.52 13.64 10.11
N ALA A 24 -4.44 12.50 9.42
CA ALA A 24 -5.24 12.17 8.25
C ALA A 24 -6.75 12.22 8.54
N ALA A 25 -7.20 11.61 9.64
CA ALA A 25 -8.60 11.65 10.06
C ALA A 25 -9.09 13.09 10.38
N ASN A 26 -8.23 13.94 10.94
CA ASN A 26 -8.55 15.34 11.21
C ASN A 26 -8.60 16.18 9.92
N VAL A 27 -7.70 15.93 8.97
CA VAL A 27 -7.72 16.56 7.64
C VAL A 27 -9.00 16.17 6.91
N ALA A 28 -9.38 14.88 6.94
CA ALA A 28 -10.61 14.39 6.32
C ALA A 28 -11.85 15.15 6.82
N ARG A 29 -12.01 15.22 8.16
CA ARG A 29 -13.10 15.96 8.81
C ARG A 29 -13.10 17.45 8.48
N SER A 30 -11.93 18.08 8.46
CA SER A 30 -11.83 19.52 8.20
C SER A 30 -12.21 19.91 6.78
N TYR A 31 -11.96 19.03 5.80
CA TYR A 31 -12.31 19.25 4.39
C TYR A 31 -13.65 18.61 3.98
N ARG A 32 -14.38 17.98 4.93
CA ARG A 32 -15.62 17.23 4.66
C ARG A 32 -15.46 16.20 3.56
N ILE A 33 -14.33 15.53 3.56
CA ILE A 33 -14.02 14.42 2.67
C ILE A 33 -14.02 13.13 3.48
N SER A 34 -14.46 12.04 2.88
CA SER A 34 -14.54 10.77 3.60
C SER A 34 -13.15 10.30 4.07
N PRO A 35 -13.05 9.68 5.26
CA PRO A 35 -11.81 9.05 5.71
C PRO A 35 -11.25 8.05 4.70
N MET A 36 -12.12 7.36 3.95
CA MET A 36 -11.75 6.48 2.84
C MET A 36 -10.91 7.21 1.77
N VAL A 37 -11.33 8.39 1.31
CA VAL A 37 -10.63 9.15 0.26
C VAL A 37 -9.25 9.60 0.74
N ILE A 38 -9.13 10.03 2.01
CA ILE A 38 -7.82 10.36 2.59
C ILE A 38 -6.93 9.12 2.72
N GLY A 39 -7.49 7.98 3.14
CA GLY A 39 -6.78 6.70 3.19
C GLY A 39 -6.24 6.31 1.81
N LEU A 40 -7.07 6.48 0.78
CA LEU A 40 -6.78 6.10 -0.58
C LEU A 40 -5.82 7.06 -1.31
N THR A 41 -5.77 8.32 -0.88
CA THR A 41 -4.91 9.35 -1.47
C THR A 41 -3.67 9.58 -0.63
N ILE A 42 -3.75 10.41 0.41
CA ILE A 42 -2.59 10.88 1.17
C ILE A 42 -1.87 9.71 1.87
N VAL A 43 -2.64 8.81 2.49
CA VAL A 43 -2.05 7.72 3.26
C VAL A 43 -1.45 6.68 2.31
N GLY A 44 -2.23 6.12 1.39
CA GLY A 44 -1.77 5.11 0.44
C GLY A 44 -0.62 5.59 -0.46
N PHE A 45 -0.69 6.81 -0.99
CA PHE A 45 0.43 7.39 -1.75
C PHE A 45 1.66 7.61 -0.87
N GLY A 46 1.46 8.18 0.32
CA GLY A 46 2.55 8.55 1.22
C GLY A 46 3.33 7.33 1.67
N THR A 47 2.63 6.28 2.11
CA THR A 47 3.28 5.05 2.57
C THR A 47 3.97 4.30 1.45
N SER A 48 3.49 4.39 0.21
CA SER A 48 4.06 3.68 -0.96
C SER A 48 5.17 4.44 -1.69
N THR A 49 5.64 5.54 -1.11
CA THR A 49 6.80 6.29 -1.60
C THR A 49 8.11 5.49 -1.53
N PRO A 50 8.40 4.67 -0.49
CA PRO A 50 9.57 3.79 -0.48
C PRO A 50 9.57 2.81 -1.65
N GLU A 51 8.43 2.20 -1.98
CA GLU A 51 8.27 1.33 -3.13
C GLU A 51 8.57 2.07 -4.43
N LEU A 52 8.10 3.32 -4.57
CA LEU A 52 8.41 4.15 -5.73
C LEU A 52 9.92 4.32 -5.88
N LEU A 53 10.61 4.67 -4.79
CA LEU A 53 12.05 4.89 -4.79
C LEU A 53 12.82 3.60 -5.11
N VAL A 54 12.40 2.47 -4.54
CA VAL A 54 13.03 1.16 -4.81
C VAL A 54 12.83 0.76 -6.27
N SER A 55 11.61 0.82 -6.79
CA SER A 55 11.32 0.48 -8.19
C SER A 55 12.03 1.41 -9.18
N LEU A 56 12.05 2.73 -8.91
CA LEU A 56 12.71 3.68 -9.78
C LEU A 56 14.23 3.49 -9.80
N ASN A 57 14.85 3.33 -8.64
CA ASN A 57 16.29 3.08 -8.56
C ASN A 57 16.66 1.75 -9.22
N ALA A 58 15.91 0.68 -8.97
CA ALA A 58 16.15 -0.61 -9.61
C ALA A 58 16.06 -0.52 -11.14
N ALA A 59 15.09 0.23 -11.68
CA ALA A 59 15.00 0.48 -13.11
C ALA A 59 16.21 1.26 -13.62
N LEU A 60 16.62 2.35 -12.94
CA LEU A 60 17.79 3.15 -13.30
C LEU A 60 19.09 2.35 -13.29
N ASP A 61 19.20 1.34 -12.42
CA ASP A 61 20.33 0.41 -12.35
C ASP A 61 20.26 -0.72 -13.42
N GLY A 62 19.27 -0.66 -14.34
CA GLY A 62 19.06 -1.63 -15.41
C GLY A 62 18.37 -2.91 -14.96
N ALA A 63 17.86 -2.98 -13.73
CA ALA A 63 17.17 -4.13 -13.15
C ALA A 63 15.64 -3.97 -13.19
N SER A 64 15.07 -3.74 -14.37
CA SER A 64 13.63 -3.48 -14.57
C SER A 64 12.71 -4.60 -14.04
N SER A 65 13.18 -5.86 -14.02
CA SER A 65 12.43 -6.97 -13.41
C SER A 65 12.25 -6.80 -11.90
N ILE A 66 13.21 -6.20 -11.19
CA ILE A 66 13.07 -5.90 -9.75
C ILE A 66 12.01 -4.82 -9.56
N ALA A 67 11.96 -3.81 -10.44
CA ALA A 67 10.98 -2.74 -10.36
C ALA A 67 9.54 -3.26 -10.50
N VAL A 68 9.29 -4.16 -11.46
CA VAL A 68 7.98 -4.81 -11.65
C VAL A 68 7.66 -5.78 -10.52
N GLY A 69 8.62 -6.64 -10.15
CA GLY A 69 8.44 -7.59 -9.05
C GLY A 69 8.11 -6.91 -7.72
N ASN A 70 8.76 -5.77 -7.42
CA ASN A 70 8.46 -4.96 -6.24
C ASN A 70 7.00 -4.49 -6.22
N VAL A 71 6.48 -4.00 -7.36
CA VAL A 71 5.09 -3.53 -7.47
C VAL A 71 4.08 -4.67 -7.34
N LEU A 72 4.27 -5.76 -8.09
CA LEU A 72 3.31 -6.87 -8.07
C LEU A 72 3.31 -7.58 -6.72
N GLY A 73 4.50 -7.81 -6.16
CA GLY A 73 4.68 -8.38 -4.82
C GLY A 73 4.05 -7.51 -3.73
N SER A 74 4.24 -6.19 -3.79
CA SER A 74 3.62 -5.24 -2.85
C SER A 74 2.10 -5.28 -2.94
N ASN A 75 1.52 -5.40 -4.14
CA ASN A 75 0.06 -5.51 -4.28
C ASN A 75 -0.52 -6.78 -3.66
N ILE A 76 0.18 -7.91 -3.83
CA ILE A 76 -0.19 -9.18 -3.21
C ILE A 76 -0.05 -9.09 -1.69
N ALA A 77 1.05 -8.53 -1.20
CA ALA A 77 1.30 -8.32 0.23
C ALA A 77 0.25 -7.38 0.86
N ASN A 78 -0.13 -6.29 0.20
CA ASN A 78 -1.14 -5.36 0.67
C ASN A 78 -2.47 -6.05 0.97
N ILE A 79 -2.91 -6.95 0.09
CA ILE A 79 -4.19 -7.65 0.24
C ILE A 79 -4.06 -8.86 1.16
N LEU A 80 -3.05 -9.71 0.98
CA LEU A 80 -2.96 -10.97 1.72
C LEU A 80 -2.32 -10.80 3.10
N LEU A 81 -1.19 -10.10 3.17
CA LEU A 81 -0.43 -9.89 4.41
C LEU A 81 -1.01 -8.74 5.25
N ILE A 82 -1.05 -7.53 4.68
CA ILE A 82 -1.36 -6.31 5.44
C ILE A 82 -2.83 -6.31 5.85
N LEU A 83 -3.76 -6.45 4.90
CA LEU A 83 -5.18 -6.50 5.23
C LEU A 83 -5.52 -7.74 6.07
N GLY A 84 -4.85 -8.87 5.84
CA GLY A 84 -4.98 -10.08 6.66
C GLY A 84 -4.63 -9.85 8.14
N LEU A 85 -3.44 -9.29 8.41
CA LEU A 85 -3.00 -8.94 9.76
C LEU A 85 -3.89 -7.86 10.39
N THR A 86 -4.26 -6.85 9.60
CA THR A 86 -5.13 -5.76 10.03
C THR A 86 -6.49 -6.31 10.52
N ALA A 87 -7.07 -7.25 9.77
CA ALA A 87 -8.33 -7.89 10.11
C ALA A 87 -8.25 -8.78 11.37
N LEU A 88 -7.10 -9.37 11.66
CA LEU A 88 -6.87 -10.10 12.92
C LEU A 88 -6.89 -9.16 14.14
N ILE A 89 -6.26 -8.00 14.02
CA ILE A 89 -6.24 -6.96 15.06
C ILE A 89 -7.66 -6.47 15.31
N TYR A 90 -8.32 -5.96 14.28
CA TYR A 90 -9.70 -5.47 14.36
C TYR A 90 -10.47 -5.82 13.07
N PRO A 91 -11.68 -6.44 13.16
CA PRO A 91 -12.48 -6.76 12.00
C PRO A 91 -12.72 -5.53 11.13
N VAL A 92 -12.29 -5.59 9.88
CA VAL A 92 -12.30 -4.43 9.00
C VAL A 92 -13.64 -4.38 8.28
N ALA A 93 -14.58 -3.61 8.83
CA ALA A 93 -15.89 -3.40 8.21
C ALA A 93 -15.77 -2.43 7.02
N VAL A 94 -16.27 -2.85 5.86
CA VAL A 94 -16.38 -2.01 4.66
C VAL A 94 -17.64 -2.38 3.89
N ASP A 95 -18.47 -1.38 3.62
CA ASP A 95 -19.62 -1.54 2.73
C ASP A 95 -19.13 -1.51 1.27
N GLY A 96 -19.15 -2.66 0.60
CA GLY A 96 -18.81 -2.78 -0.81
C GLY A 96 -19.56 -1.79 -1.71
N ARG A 97 -20.78 -1.38 -1.35
CA ARG A 97 -21.55 -0.37 -2.10
C ARG A 97 -21.00 1.05 -1.98
N ARG A 98 -20.23 1.35 -0.94
CA ARG A 98 -19.58 2.66 -0.78
C ARG A 98 -18.28 2.72 -1.58
N VAL A 99 -17.54 1.61 -1.61
CA VAL A 99 -16.19 1.54 -2.21
C VAL A 99 -16.15 0.90 -3.60
N TRP A 100 -17.30 0.57 -4.19
CA TRP A 100 -17.34 -0.20 -5.44
C TRP A 100 -16.60 0.47 -6.59
N LYS A 101 -16.62 1.81 -6.67
CA LYS A 101 -15.93 2.57 -7.71
C LYS A 101 -14.42 2.42 -7.57
N ASP A 102 -13.91 2.54 -6.34
CA ASP A 102 -12.49 2.42 -6.03
C ASP A 102 -11.99 1.00 -6.27
N LEU A 103 -12.76 -0.01 -5.85
CA LEU A 103 -12.48 -1.41 -6.10
C LEU A 103 -12.50 -1.76 -7.60
N ALA A 104 -13.52 -1.30 -8.32
CA ALA A 104 -13.61 -1.50 -9.77
C ALA A 104 -12.46 -0.82 -10.50
N PHE A 105 -12.04 0.37 -10.05
CA PHE A 105 -10.91 1.07 -10.60
C PHE A 105 -9.59 0.33 -10.33
N MET A 106 -9.38 -0.20 -9.11
CA MET A 106 -8.20 -1.03 -8.78
C MET A 106 -8.12 -2.28 -9.67
N VAL A 107 -9.23 -2.99 -9.86
CA VAL A 107 -9.30 -4.16 -10.76
C VAL A 107 -9.04 -3.73 -12.21
N GLY A 108 -9.67 -2.64 -12.66
CA GLY A 108 -9.49 -2.10 -14.00
C GLY A 108 -8.06 -1.68 -14.29
N ALA A 109 -7.38 -1.03 -13.34
CA ALA A 109 -5.97 -0.67 -13.42
C ALA A 109 -5.07 -1.91 -13.52
N THR A 110 -5.38 -2.95 -12.73
CA THR A 110 -4.66 -4.23 -12.78
C THR A 110 -4.82 -4.91 -14.13
N VAL A 111 -6.04 -4.96 -14.68
CA VAL A 111 -6.32 -5.53 -16.00
C VAL A 111 -5.65 -4.72 -17.12
N LEU A 112 -5.71 -3.38 -17.04
CA LEU A 112 -5.06 -2.48 -17.99
C LEU A 112 -3.55 -2.74 -18.03
N LEU A 113 -2.90 -2.79 -16.87
CA LEU A 113 -1.50 -3.15 -16.76
C LEU A 113 -1.25 -4.54 -17.38
N TRP A 114 -2.07 -5.54 -17.05
CA TRP A 114 -1.87 -6.89 -17.57
C TRP A 114 -1.87 -6.91 -19.10
N ILE A 115 -2.82 -6.20 -19.72
CA ILE A 115 -2.91 -6.09 -21.18
C ILE A 115 -1.68 -5.40 -21.77
N MET A 116 -1.22 -4.29 -21.17
CA MET A 116 -0.02 -3.57 -21.64
C MET A 116 1.22 -4.45 -21.57
N LEU A 117 1.35 -5.23 -20.50
CA LEU A 117 2.48 -6.14 -20.32
C LEU A 117 2.47 -7.32 -21.31
N LEU A 118 1.37 -7.62 -22.01
CA LEU A 118 1.35 -8.70 -23.04
C LEU A 118 2.28 -8.42 -24.22
N GLY A 119 2.68 -7.16 -24.42
CA GLY A 119 3.73 -6.79 -25.37
C GLY A 119 5.15 -7.09 -24.84
N ASP A 120 6.14 -6.37 -25.36
CA ASP A 120 7.56 -6.55 -24.97
C ASP A 120 7.93 -5.83 -23.65
N GLY A 121 6.94 -5.30 -22.92
CA GLY A 121 7.12 -4.58 -21.66
C GLY A 121 6.18 -3.39 -21.51
N LEU A 122 6.64 -2.31 -20.88
CA LEU A 122 5.90 -1.07 -20.70
C LEU A 122 6.59 0.08 -21.42
N SER A 123 6.01 0.53 -22.54
CA SER A 123 6.49 1.68 -23.30
C SER A 123 6.24 3.00 -22.57
N ARG A 124 6.91 4.09 -22.99
CA ARG A 124 6.66 5.44 -22.44
C ARG A 124 5.21 5.90 -22.63
N ILE A 125 4.58 5.50 -23.73
CA ILE A 125 3.19 5.88 -24.03
C ILE A 125 2.26 5.17 -23.05
N GLU A 126 2.41 3.87 -22.88
CA GLU A 126 1.61 3.08 -21.93
C GLU A 126 1.83 3.58 -20.49
N ALA A 127 3.07 3.85 -20.11
CA ALA A 127 3.41 4.44 -18.83
C ALA A 127 2.74 5.83 -18.63
N GLY A 128 2.70 6.66 -19.68
CA GLY A 128 1.96 7.92 -19.69
C GLY A 128 0.45 7.73 -19.51
N VAL A 129 -0.13 6.69 -20.12
CA VAL A 129 -1.55 6.32 -19.93
C VAL A 129 -1.81 5.91 -18.48
N LEU A 130 -0.92 5.13 -17.86
CA LEU A 130 -1.05 4.75 -16.45
C LEU A 130 -1.04 5.98 -15.53
N VAL A 131 -0.11 6.91 -15.74
CA VAL A 131 -0.05 8.16 -14.96
C VAL A 131 -1.28 9.03 -15.20
N ALA A 132 -1.75 9.14 -16.44
CA ALA A 132 -2.98 9.87 -16.75
C ALA A 132 -4.21 9.25 -16.07
N ALA A 133 -4.30 7.91 -16.03
CA ALA A 133 -5.34 7.19 -15.31
C ALA A 133 -5.27 7.45 -13.80
N LEU A 134 -4.07 7.50 -13.21
CA LEU A 134 -3.89 7.88 -11.80
C LEU A 134 -4.42 9.29 -11.53
N ILE A 135 -4.05 10.26 -12.36
CA ILE A 135 -4.51 11.66 -12.20
C ILE A 135 -6.03 11.71 -12.31
N GLY A 136 -6.62 11.05 -13.31
CA GLY A 136 -8.07 10.97 -13.48
C GLY A 136 -8.78 10.37 -12.27
N PHE A 137 -8.19 9.31 -11.69
CA PHE A 137 -8.69 8.68 -10.47
C PHE A 137 -8.62 9.59 -9.26
N LEU A 138 -7.47 10.23 -9.01
CA LEU A 138 -7.32 11.16 -7.89
C LEU A 138 -8.34 12.30 -7.98
N VAL A 139 -8.49 12.90 -9.17
CA VAL A 139 -9.49 13.96 -9.40
C VAL A 139 -10.90 13.43 -9.16
N SER A 140 -11.25 12.27 -9.71
CA SER A 140 -12.59 11.66 -9.52
C SER A 140 -12.89 11.36 -8.06
N SER A 141 -11.92 10.83 -7.32
CA SER A 141 -12.02 10.48 -5.90
C SER A 141 -12.21 11.73 -5.04
N PHE A 142 -11.43 12.79 -5.28
CA PHE A 142 -11.59 14.07 -4.58
C PHE A 142 -12.93 14.76 -4.87
N LEU A 143 -13.42 14.69 -6.11
CA LEU A 143 -14.70 15.31 -6.49
C LEU A 143 -15.91 14.53 -5.94
N SER A 144 -15.86 13.19 -5.99
CA SER A 144 -16.95 12.32 -5.52
C SER A 144 -16.94 12.14 -3.99
N GLY A 145 -15.80 12.38 -3.34
CA GLY A 145 -15.57 12.15 -1.92
C GLY A 145 -16.06 13.24 -0.98
N ARG A 146 -16.55 14.37 -1.53
CA ARG A 146 -17.15 15.45 -0.74
C ARG A 146 -18.47 14.97 -0.16
N THR A 147 -18.55 14.93 1.16
CA THR A 147 -19.75 14.48 1.88
C THR A 147 -20.67 15.69 2.07
N GLU A 148 -21.91 15.61 1.57
CA GLU A 148 -22.88 16.72 1.66
C GLU A 148 -23.52 16.87 3.06
N GLU A 149 -23.36 15.89 3.97
CA GLU A 149 -24.19 15.79 5.19
C GLU A 149 -23.44 15.36 6.47
N GLU A 150 -22.37 16.05 6.87
CA GLU A 150 -21.94 15.99 8.28
C GLU A 150 -21.99 17.38 8.92
N GLU A 151 -22.98 17.58 9.80
CA GLU A 151 -22.95 18.65 10.79
C GLU A 151 -21.64 18.54 11.55
N THR A 152 -20.80 19.56 11.35
CA THR A 152 -19.45 19.59 11.91
C THR A 152 -19.61 19.95 13.38
N ASP A 153 -19.25 19.06 14.29
CA ASP A 153 -19.18 19.36 15.72
C ASP A 153 -18.24 20.58 15.91
N PRO A 154 -18.73 21.75 16.36
CA PRO A 154 -17.95 22.99 16.38
C PRO A 154 -16.79 22.96 17.38
N GLU A 155 -16.81 22.04 18.35
CA GLU A 155 -15.84 21.99 19.42
C GLU A 155 -14.64 21.09 19.07
N ALA A 156 -13.50 21.76 18.84
CA ALA A 156 -12.14 21.23 18.79
C ALA A 156 -11.66 20.55 17.49
N LEU A 157 -11.93 21.14 16.33
CA LEU A 157 -11.10 20.89 15.15
C LEU A 157 -9.72 21.52 15.35
N THR A 158 -8.68 20.69 15.49
CA THR A 158 -7.29 21.18 15.36
C THR A 158 -7.15 21.90 14.01
N PRO A 159 -6.54 23.11 13.96
CA PRO A 159 -6.36 23.85 12.72
C PRO A 159 -5.80 22.96 11.61
N VAL A 160 -6.36 23.07 10.40
CA VAL A 160 -6.04 22.17 9.27
C VAL A 160 -4.54 22.09 9.01
N TRP A 161 -3.83 23.22 9.06
CA TRP A 161 -2.38 23.26 8.87
C TRP A 161 -1.63 22.45 9.94
N LYS A 162 -2.11 22.45 11.20
CA LYS A 162 -1.54 21.61 12.27
C LYS A 162 -1.82 20.14 11.98
N SER A 163 -3.04 19.80 11.57
CA SER A 163 -3.39 18.43 11.19
C SER A 163 -2.53 17.93 10.02
N ALA A 164 -2.33 18.76 8.98
CA ALA A 164 -1.47 18.47 7.85
C ALA A 164 0.00 18.29 8.25
N LEU A 165 0.53 19.14 9.13
CA LEU A 165 1.88 18.97 9.68
C LEU A 165 2.02 17.70 10.52
N ILE A 166 1.00 17.34 11.30
CA ILE A 166 0.97 16.08 12.07
C ILE A 166 0.95 14.89 11.10
N THR A 167 0.16 14.94 10.03
CA THR A 167 0.13 13.92 8.98
C THR A 167 1.50 13.75 8.32
N LEU A 168 2.12 14.84 7.85
CA LEU A 168 3.43 14.81 7.21
C LEU A 168 4.54 14.38 8.16
N GLY A 169 4.54 14.92 9.38
CA GLY A 169 5.50 14.53 10.42
C GLY A 169 5.36 13.05 10.78
N GLY A 170 4.12 12.56 10.92
CA GLY A 170 3.82 11.15 11.13
C GLY A 170 4.36 10.27 10.01
N LEU A 171 4.14 10.65 8.75
CA LEU A 171 4.68 9.95 7.59
C LEU A 171 6.21 9.89 7.61
N VAL A 172 6.89 11.01 7.87
CA VAL A 172 8.36 11.04 7.97
C VAL A 172 8.87 10.14 9.08
N VAL A 173 8.27 10.22 10.27
CA VAL A 173 8.63 9.37 11.42
C VAL A 173 8.40 7.89 11.11
N LEU A 174 7.30 7.57 10.44
CA LEU A 174 6.96 6.22 9.99
C LEU A 174 8.02 5.68 9.02
N MET A 175 8.39 6.47 8.00
CA MET A 175 9.39 6.08 7.00
C MET A 175 10.78 5.87 7.62
N VAL A 176 11.20 6.79 8.50
CA VAL A 176 12.47 6.66 9.24
C VAL A 176 12.43 5.43 10.15
N GLY A 177 11.30 5.20 10.83
CA GLY A 177 11.09 4.03 11.67
C GLY A 177 11.20 2.71 10.89
N ALA A 178 10.54 2.63 9.73
CA ALA A 178 10.62 1.47 8.83
C ALA A 178 12.07 1.20 8.42
N ARG A 179 12.80 2.24 7.97
CA ARG A 179 14.20 2.10 7.57
C ARG A 179 15.09 1.62 8.71
N LEU A 180 14.97 2.22 9.90
CA LEU A 180 15.73 1.81 11.08
C LEU A 180 15.44 0.35 11.45
N LEU A 181 14.18 -0.08 11.34
CA LEU A 181 13.78 -1.44 11.64
C LEU A 181 14.39 -2.42 10.64
N VAL A 182 14.31 -2.16 9.33
CA VAL A 182 14.87 -3.02 8.27
C VAL A 182 16.39 -3.12 8.40
N ASP A 183 17.09 -1.99 8.55
CA ASP A 183 18.55 -1.94 8.65
C ASP A 183 19.04 -2.70 9.90
N SER A 184 18.34 -2.52 11.02
CA SER A 184 18.69 -3.18 12.28
C SER A 184 18.37 -4.68 12.24
N SER A 185 17.21 -5.06 11.69
CA SER A 185 16.80 -6.46 11.54
C SER A 185 17.78 -7.23 10.65
N THR A 186 18.23 -6.59 9.56
CA THR A 186 19.23 -7.15 8.63
C THR A 186 20.58 -7.36 9.32
N GLN A 187 21.05 -6.39 10.12
CA GLN A 187 22.28 -6.55 10.90
C GLN A 187 22.18 -7.64 11.96
N ILE A 188 21.03 -7.73 12.65
CA ILE A 188 20.78 -8.79 13.64
C ILE A 188 20.78 -10.15 12.95
N ALA A 189 20.06 -10.32 11.84
CA ALA A 189 20.00 -11.56 11.08
C ALA A 189 21.39 -12.03 10.62
N ARG A 190 22.21 -11.11 10.09
CA ARG A 190 23.61 -11.38 9.75
C ARG A 190 24.41 -11.90 10.95
N SER A 191 24.22 -11.33 12.13
CA SER A 191 24.94 -11.76 13.34
C SER A 191 24.59 -13.20 13.78
N PHE A 192 23.43 -13.71 13.36
CA PHE A 192 23.01 -15.10 13.55
C PHE A 192 23.44 -16.03 12.41
N GLY A 193 24.24 -15.55 11.45
CA GLY A 193 24.71 -16.35 10.32
C GLY A 193 23.65 -16.59 9.24
N ILE A 194 22.57 -15.83 9.23
CA ILE A 194 21.55 -15.89 8.16
C ILE A 194 22.17 -15.30 6.88
N SER A 195 21.99 -15.98 5.75
CA SER A 195 22.55 -15.56 4.46
C SER A 195 21.88 -14.28 3.92
N GLU A 196 22.65 -13.47 3.18
CA GLU A 196 22.12 -12.26 2.51
C GLU A 196 20.94 -12.59 1.58
N ALA A 197 20.96 -13.76 0.94
CA ALA A 197 19.85 -14.20 0.09
C ALA A 197 18.55 -14.37 0.89
N VAL A 198 18.60 -15.02 2.06
CA VAL A 198 17.42 -15.20 2.92
C VAL A 198 16.97 -13.87 3.50
N ILE A 199 17.89 -13.01 3.93
CA ILE A 199 17.58 -11.66 4.42
C ILE A 199 16.87 -10.83 3.34
N GLY A 200 17.39 -10.85 2.12
CA GLY A 200 16.84 -10.14 0.97
C GLY A 200 15.41 -10.61 0.65
N LEU A 201 15.21 -11.93 0.61
CA LEU A 201 13.92 -12.54 0.26
C LEU A 201 12.85 -12.39 1.35
N THR A 202 13.24 -12.08 2.59
CA THR A 202 12.32 -12.01 3.73
C THR A 202 12.23 -10.61 4.33
N ILE A 203 13.27 -10.18 5.07
CA ILE A 203 13.29 -8.93 5.82
C ILE A 203 13.21 -7.72 4.89
N VAL A 204 14.02 -7.71 3.82
CA VAL A 204 14.07 -6.58 2.89
C VAL A 204 12.80 -6.53 2.04
N ALA A 205 12.36 -7.68 1.52
CA ALA A 205 11.16 -7.79 0.70
C ALA A 205 9.89 -7.32 1.44
N VAL A 206 9.73 -7.64 2.73
CA VAL A 206 8.62 -7.15 3.55
C VAL A 206 8.86 -5.71 4.02
N GLY A 207 10.12 -5.29 4.06
CA GLY A 207 10.57 -4.04 4.66
C GLY A 207 9.98 -2.78 4.03
N THR A 208 9.81 -2.78 2.70
CA THR A 208 9.24 -1.63 1.98
C THR A 208 7.79 -1.37 2.34
N SER A 209 7.02 -2.43 2.61
CA SER A 209 5.59 -2.35 2.95
C SER A 209 5.30 -2.27 4.46
N LEU A 210 6.34 -2.11 5.29
CA LEU A 210 6.18 -1.86 6.73
C LEU A 210 5.41 -0.57 7.05
N PRO A 211 5.60 0.56 6.33
CA PRO A 211 4.79 1.77 6.53
C PRO A 211 3.30 1.49 6.33
N GLU A 212 2.92 0.78 5.28
CA GLU A 212 1.54 0.38 4.97
C GLU A 212 0.99 -0.52 6.06
N LEU A 213 1.76 -1.54 6.45
CA LEU A 213 1.39 -2.49 7.48
C LEU A 213 1.11 -1.79 8.82
N ALA A 214 2.05 -0.96 9.27
CA ALA A 214 1.92 -0.21 10.51
C ALA A 214 0.72 0.75 10.44
N THR A 215 0.56 1.47 9.34
CA THR A 215 -0.52 2.45 9.18
C THR A 215 -1.89 1.80 9.14
N SER A 216 -2.08 0.73 8.36
CA SER A 216 -3.34 -0.01 8.31
C SER A 216 -3.66 -0.67 9.65
N ALA A 217 -2.67 -1.27 10.31
CA ALA A 217 -2.84 -1.88 11.63
C ALA A 217 -3.26 -0.85 12.69
N ILE A 218 -2.61 0.31 12.72
CA ILE A 218 -2.93 1.40 13.64
C ILE A 218 -4.30 2.00 13.33
N ALA A 219 -4.62 2.21 12.05
CA ALA A 219 -5.93 2.68 11.63
C ALA A 219 -7.04 1.75 12.11
N ALA A 220 -6.88 0.43 11.93
CA ALA A 220 -7.85 -0.55 12.39
C ALA A 220 -7.91 -0.62 13.93
N TRP A 221 -6.78 -0.56 14.62
CA TRP A 221 -6.74 -0.52 16.09
C TRP A 221 -7.45 0.70 16.66
N ARG A 222 -7.34 1.85 15.97
CA ARG A 222 -8.08 3.09 16.27
C ARG A 222 -9.51 3.10 15.73
N LYS A 223 -9.98 1.99 15.16
CA LYS A 223 -11.33 1.82 14.59
C LYS A 223 -11.62 2.73 13.39
N HIS A 224 -10.58 3.22 12.72
CA HIS A 224 -10.66 3.91 11.43
C HIS A 224 -10.56 2.90 10.27
N SER A 225 -11.49 1.93 10.22
CA SER A 225 -11.49 0.87 9.20
C SER A 225 -11.50 1.40 7.77
N GLU A 226 -12.17 2.54 7.53
CA GLU A 226 -12.18 3.19 6.21
C GLU A 226 -10.80 3.69 5.80
N ILE A 227 -10.00 4.23 6.73
CA ILE A 227 -8.61 4.63 6.45
C ILE A 227 -7.76 3.38 6.17
N ALA A 228 -7.94 2.30 6.95
CA ALA A 228 -7.19 1.07 6.77
C ALA A 228 -7.43 0.42 5.39
N VAL A 229 -8.69 0.34 4.94
CA VAL A 229 -9.01 -0.20 3.60
C VAL A 229 -8.65 0.78 2.51
N GLY A 230 -8.90 2.08 2.72
CA GLY A 230 -8.47 3.12 1.79
C GLY A 230 -6.97 3.04 1.52
N ASN A 231 -6.17 2.87 2.56
CA ASN A 231 -4.72 2.67 2.44
C ASN A 231 -4.37 1.49 1.54
N VAL A 232 -4.95 0.31 1.79
CA VAL A 232 -4.69 -0.91 0.99
C VAL A 232 -5.10 -0.74 -0.48
N ILE A 233 -6.30 -0.23 -0.74
CA ILE A 233 -6.80 -0.02 -2.12
C ILE A 233 -5.98 1.07 -2.83
N GLY A 234 -5.74 2.19 -2.14
CA GLY A 234 -4.98 3.33 -2.66
C GLY A 234 -3.54 2.96 -3.00
N SER A 235 -2.85 2.25 -2.10
CA SER A 235 -1.50 1.74 -2.36
C SER A 235 -1.47 0.80 -3.57
N ASN A 236 -2.44 -0.11 -3.72
CA ASN A 236 -2.48 -0.98 -4.90
C ASN A 236 -2.66 -0.23 -6.23
N ILE A 237 -3.53 0.79 -6.22
CA ILE A 237 -3.76 1.65 -7.38
C ILE A 237 -2.49 2.47 -7.67
N PHE A 238 -1.88 3.04 -6.64
CA PHE A 238 -0.66 3.84 -6.79
C PHE A 238 0.53 3.00 -7.24
N ASN A 239 0.68 1.79 -6.73
CA ASN A 239 1.70 0.84 -7.15
C ASN A 239 1.61 0.54 -8.65
N VAL A 240 0.40 0.25 -9.14
CA VAL A 240 0.19 -0.06 -10.57
C VAL A 240 0.30 1.18 -11.44
N LEU A 241 -0.40 2.27 -11.10
CA LEU A 241 -0.52 3.42 -11.99
C LEU A 241 0.58 4.46 -11.78
N GLY A 242 0.94 4.70 -10.53
CA GLY A 242 1.96 5.66 -10.12
C GLY A 242 3.36 5.10 -10.25
N ILE A 243 3.67 4.01 -9.54
CA ILE A 243 5.04 3.49 -9.50
C ILE A 243 5.48 3.00 -10.88
N LEU A 244 4.74 2.08 -11.51
CA LEU A 244 5.12 1.62 -12.86
C LEU A 244 4.95 2.69 -13.92
N GLY A 245 3.94 3.55 -13.80
CA GLY A 245 3.75 4.67 -14.73
C GLY A 245 4.91 5.67 -14.69
N ILE A 246 5.31 6.12 -13.50
CA ILE A 246 6.45 7.05 -13.33
C ILE A 246 7.75 6.35 -13.74
N THR A 247 7.97 5.10 -13.30
CA THR A 247 9.17 4.34 -13.66
C THR A 247 9.29 4.17 -15.16
N GLY A 248 8.22 3.74 -15.84
CA GLY A 248 8.17 3.56 -17.30
C GLY A 248 8.30 4.86 -18.10
N LEU A 249 7.83 5.99 -17.54
CA LEU A 249 8.03 7.31 -18.13
C LEU A 249 9.48 7.75 -18.07
N VAL A 250 10.21 7.43 -17.00
CA VAL A 250 11.63 7.72 -16.86
C VAL A 250 12.45 6.77 -17.74
N LEU A 251 12.26 5.47 -17.54
CA LEU A 251 12.92 4.39 -18.25
C LEU A 251 11.91 3.32 -18.69
N PRO A 252 11.69 3.14 -20.01
CA PRO A 252 10.82 2.09 -20.53
C PRO A 252 11.21 0.72 -19.99
N ILE A 253 10.22 -0.04 -19.56
CA ILE A 253 10.43 -1.38 -19.04
C ILE A 253 10.42 -2.32 -20.24
N GLN A 254 11.50 -3.07 -20.44
CA GLN A 254 11.65 -4.01 -21.56
C GLN A 254 12.29 -5.31 -21.07
N GLY A 255 12.11 -6.38 -21.83
CA GLY A 255 12.77 -7.67 -21.54
C GLY A 255 12.28 -8.30 -20.24
N LEU A 256 10.98 -8.15 -19.95
CA LEU A 256 10.38 -8.74 -18.75
C LEU A 256 10.38 -10.27 -18.83
N ASP A 257 10.61 -10.89 -17.67
CA ASP A 257 10.46 -12.32 -17.53
C ASP A 257 8.98 -12.71 -17.80
N PRO A 258 8.71 -13.68 -18.71
CA PRO A 258 7.37 -14.19 -18.97
C PRO A 258 6.63 -14.67 -17.70
N ARG A 259 7.36 -14.98 -16.63
CA ARG A 259 6.82 -15.31 -15.31
C ARG A 259 5.88 -14.22 -14.78
N PHE A 260 6.22 -12.94 -14.93
CA PHE A 260 5.37 -11.85 -14.42
C PHE A 260 3.96 -11.90 -15.02
N LEU A 261 3.87 -12.22 -16.32
CA LEU A 261 2.60 -12.32 -17.02
C LEU A 261 1.81 -13.59 -16.69
N ARG A 262 2.51 -14.72 -16.56
CA ARG A 262 1.87 -16.05 -16.45
C ARG A 262 1.59 -16.47 -15.01
N GLU A 263 2.34 -15.95 -14.06
CA GLU A 263 2.25 -16.31 -12.65
C GLU A 263 1.81 -15.11 -11.81
N ASP A 264 2.56 -14.01 -11.81
CA ASP A 264 2.36 -12.91 -10.85
C ASP A 264 1.10 -12.10 -11.12
N MET A 265 0.83 -11.72 -12.38
CA MET A 265 -0.38 -10.96 -12.73
C MET A 265 -1.69 -11.71 -12.38
N PRO A 266 -1.83 -13.02 -12.64
CA PRO A 266 -2.95 -13.80 -12.11
C PRO A 266 -3.12 -13.71 -10.60
N TRP A 267 -2.01 -13.73 -9.83
CA TRP A 267 -2.07 -13.55 -8.38
C TRP A 267 -2.57 -12.16 -7.99
N VAL A 268 -2.03 -11.09 -8.60
CA VAL A 268 -2.46 -9.71 -8.32
C VAL A 268 -3.95 -9.51 -8.64
N LEU A 269 -4.40 -10.01 -9.80
CA LEU A 269 -5.82 -9.93 -10.18
C LEU A 269 -6.69 -10.78 -9.26
N GLY A 270 -6.27 -12.01 -8.96
CA GLY A 270 -6.98 -12.91 -8.05
C GLY A 270 -7.16 -12.30 -6.66
N CYS A 271 -6.11 -11.70 -6.10
CA CYS A 271 -6.16 -10.99 -4.82
C CYS A 271 -7.09 -9.78 -4.89
N SER A 272 -7.03 -9.00 -5.98
CA SER A 272 -7.91 -7.85 -6.19
C SER A 272 -9.38 -8.25 -6.25
N LEU A 273 -9.71 -9.32 -6.98
CA LEU A 273 -11.06 -9.88 -7.07
C LEU A 273 -11.51 -10.51 -5.75
N LEU A 274 -10.60 -11.14 -5.00
CA LEU A 274 -10.89 -11.65 -3.66
C LEU A 274 -11.27 -10.51 -2.71
N LEU A 275 -10.56 -9.38 -2.75
CA LEU A 275 -10.92 -8.21 -1.95
C LEU A 275 -12.32 -7.68 -2.32
N VAL A 276 -12.65 -7.63 -3.62
CA VAL A 276 -14.01 -7.31 -4.09
C VAL A 276 -15.02 -8.28 -3.48
N LEU A 277 -14.78 -9.59 -3.58
CA LEU A 277 -15.67 -10.60 -3.04
C LEU A 277 -15.89 -10.43 -1.53
N LEU A 278 -14.82 -10.23 -0.75
CA LEU A 278 -14.92 -10.02 0.70
C LEU A 278 -15.72 -8.75 1.04
N ALA A 279 -15.46 -7.64 0.34
CA ALA A 279 -16.16 -6.38 0.56
C ALA A 279 -17.67 -6.47 0.28
N PHE A 280 -18.08 -7.25 -0.74
CA PHE A 280 -19.50 -7.39 -1.10
C PHE A 280 -20.20 -8.53 -0.36
N ALA A 281 -19.59 -9.71 -0.27
CA ALA A 281 -20.20 -10.91 0.30
C ALA A 281 -20.20 -10.89 1.83
N LEU A 282 -19.12 -10.38 2.45
CA LEU A 282 -18.93 -10.37 3.90
C LEU A 282 -19.04 -8.98 4.53
N LYS A 283 -19.26 -7.93 3.72
CA LYS A 283 -19.29 -6.52 4.16
C LYS A 283 -18.00 -6.12 4.88
N GLY A 284 -16.87 -6.64 4.42
CA GLY A 284 -15.54 -6.39 4.97
C GLY A 284 -14.74 -7.66 5.20
N VAL A 285 -13.71 -7.57 6.03
CA VAL A 285 -12.79 -8.68 6.33
C VAL A 285 -12.89 -9.05 7.81
N PRO A 286 -13.67 -10.09 8.16
CA PRO A 286 -13.70 -10.61 9.52
C PRO A 286 -12.38 -11.32 9.87
N ARG A 287 -12.11 -11.54 11.17
CA ARG A 287 -10.87 -12.18 11.65
C ARG A 287 -10.53 -13.51 10.97
N TRP A 288 -11.52 -14.38 10.78
CA TRP A 288 -11.29 -15.67 10.13
C TRP A 288 -10.88 -15.51 8.66
N ALA A 289 -11.45 -14.53 7.95
CA ALA A 289 -11.04 -14.23 6.58
C ALA A 289 -9.62 -13.63 6.57
N GLY A 290 -9.28 -12.80 7.56
CA GLY A 290 -7.91 -12.33 7.78
C GLY A 290 -6.91 -13.47 7.95
N ALA A 291 -7.23 -14.49 8.76
CA ALA A 291 -6.39 -15.67 8.91
C ALA A 291 -6.21 -16.45 7.59
N LEU A 292 -7.28 -16.56 6.78
CA LEU A 292 -7.19 -17.20 5.45
C LEU A 292 -6.34 -16.39 4.47
N LEU A 293 -6.43 -15.06 4.49
CA LEU A 293 -5.58 -14.19 3.68
C LEU A 293 -4.09 -14.40 4.04
N LEU A 294 -3.77 -14.53 5.33
CA LEU A 294 -2.40 -14.81 5.78
C LEU A 294 -1.92 -16.21 5.39
N ALA A 295 -2.80 -17.22 5.49
CA ALA A 295 -2.49 -18.56 5.02
C ALA A 295 -2.22 -18.55 3.50
N ALA A 296 -3.01 -17.80 2.73
CA ALA A 296 -2.79 -17.62 1.29
C ALA A 296 -1.47 -16.90 0.99
N TYR A 297 -1.11 -15.88 1.77
CA TYR A 297 0.19 -15.21 1.65
C TYR A 297 1.35 -16.18 1.91
N GLY A 298 1.26 -16.98 2.98
CA GLY A 298 2.25 -18.01 3.29
C GLY A 298 2.37 -19.06 2.18
N GLY A 299 1.24 -19.47 1.59
CA GLY A 299 1.21 -20.35 0.43
C GLY A 299 1.85 -19.73 -0.81
N TYR A 300 1.57 -18.46 -1.10
CA TYR A 300 2.21 -17.72 -2.20
C TYR A 300 3.72 -17.64 -2.03
N VAL A 301 4.22 -17.26 -0.84
CA VAL A 301 5.65 -17.21 -0.55
C VAL A 301 6.29 -18.60 -0.67
N ALA A 302 5.62 -19.65 -0.19
CA ALA A 302 6.14 -21.02 -0.28
C ALA A 302 6.23 -21.55 -1.72
N LEU A 303 5.35 -21.11 -2.62
CA LEU A 303 5.41 -21.47 -4.05
C LEU A 303 6.54 -20.75 -4.80
N MET A 304 7.08 -19.68 -4.23
CA MET A 304 8.15 -18.88 -4.83
C MET A 304 9.55 -19.23 -4.35
N LEU A 305 9.66 -20.00 -3.26
CA LEU A 305 10.89 -20.54 -2.70
C LEU A 305 11.28 -21.85 -3.42
#